data_AF-A0A1M5Z3W0-F1
#
_entry.id   AF-A0A1M5Z3W0-F1
#
_cell.length_a   1.000
_cell.length_b   1.000
_cell.length_c   1.000
_cell.angle_alpha   90.00
_cell.angle_beta   90.00
_cell.angle_gamma   90.00
#
_symmetry.space_group_name_H-M   'P 1'
#
loop_
_entity.id
_entity.type
_entity.pdbx_description
1 polymer ?
#
loop_
_entity_poly.entity_id
_entity_poly.type
_entity_poly.pdbx_seq_one_letter_code
_entity_poly.pdbx_strand_id
1 'polypeptide(L)'
;MRIWSIQPEELYEKLKIKKVLYCDPSQSELITECGFGPAYIWLTQQMKARIGSPPEGATYPFWAWHTIEWKHQKPDLRRTEFRAYGGNQVCLELEIPDNMVLLSNEDMWHIVLNDGYYGDCSNDREMEIEDRWFESLPPDKQIAVKVKSWEKIFNVSPPLDNTWESREKYVQATFWELRLDQVAAVRRFHGRLNA
;
A
#
# COMPACT_ATOMS: atom_id res chain seq x y z
N MET A 1 -11.22 -4.36 11.67
CA MET A 1 -9.76 -4.21 11.69
C MET A 1 -9.35 -2.77 11.95
N ARG A 2 -8.35 -2.60 12.82
CA ARG A 2 -7.76 -1.30 13.16
C ARG A 2 -6.62 -0.95 12.20
N ILE A 3 -6.63 0.21 11.56
CA ILE A 3 -5.53 0.65 10.67
C ILE A 3 -5.26 2.15 10.85
N TRP A 4 -4.10 2.62 10.40
CA TRP A 4 -3.68 4.02 10.59
C TRP A 4 -3.36 4.70 9.26
N SER A 5 -4.21 5.64 8.85
CA SER A 5 -3.98 6.46 7.65
C SER A 5 -3.35 7.79 8.03
N ILE A 6 -2.28 8.19 7.34
CA ILE A 6 -1.67 9.51 7.49
C ILE A 6 -2.13 10.38 6.34
N GLN A 7 -2.73 11.53 6.67
CA GLN A 7 -3.35 12.42 5.70
C GLN A 7 -3.05 13.88 6.04
N PRO A 8 -3.05 14.79 5.04
CA PRO A 8 -2.99 16.23 5.30
C PRO A 8 -4.14 16.67 6.22
N GLU A 9 -3.86 17.63 7.11
CA GLU A 9 -4.87 18.17 8.04
C GLU A 9 -6.11 18.69 7.31
N GLU A 10 -5.93 19.34 6.16
CA GLU A 10 -7.01 19.83 5.31
C GLU A 10 -7.95 18.73 4.80
N LEU A 11 -7.42 17.53 4.53
CA LEU A 11 -8.22 16.39 4.09
C LEU A 11 -9.14 15.93 5.21
N TYR A 12 -8.67 15.94 6.46
CA TYR A 12 -9.50 15.63 7.62
C TYR A 12 -10.57 16.70 7.90
N GLU A 13 -10.25 17.97 7.72
CA GLU A 13 -11.25 19.05 7.81
C GLU A 13 -12.34 18.87 6.73
N LYS A 14 -11.97 18.51 5.50
CA LYS A 14 -12.91 18.13 4.43
C LYS A 14 -13.75 16.90 4.81
N LEU A 15 -13.14 15.89 5.43
CA LEU A 15 -13.84 14.67 5.88
C LEU A 15 -14.91 14.98 6.92
N LYS A 16 -14.65 15.88 7.86
CA LYS A 16 -15.64 16.28 8.88
C LYS A 16 -16.90 16.90 8.27
N ILE A 17 -16.76 17.61 7.16
CA ILE A 17 -17.86 18.25 6.43
C ILE A 17 -18.58 17.22 5.55
N LYS A 18 -17.85 16.53 4.68
CA LYS A 18 -18.41 15.64 3.65
C LYS A 18 -18.82 14.26 4.16
N LYS A 19 -18.33 13.86 5.36
CA LYS A 19 -18.52 12.55 6.02
C LYS A 19 -17.89 11.37 5.31
N VAL A 20 -17.83 11.38 3.98
CA VAL A 20 -17.17 10.39 3.13
C VAL A 20 -16.29 11.12 2.13
N LEU A 21 -15.08 10.60 1.92
CA LEU A 21 -14.15 11.05 0.89
C LEU A 21 -13.72 9.87 0.02
N TYR A 22 -13.44 10.18 -1.24
CA TYR A 22 -12.84 9.29 -2.22
C TYR A 22 -11.48 9.84 -2.64
N CYS A 23 -10.59 8.96 -3.07
CA CYS A 23 -9.28 9.39 -3.58
C CYS A 23 -9.47 10.21 -4.86
N ASP A 24 -8.83 11.38 -4.91
CA ASP A 24 -8.73 12.21 -6.12
C ASP A 24 -7.35 11.98 -6.75
N PRO A 25 -7.27 11.25 -7.88
CA PRO A 25 -5.98 10.92 -8.49
C PRO A 25 -5.21 12.16 -8.96
N SER A 26 -5.88 13.30 -9.20
CA SER A 26 -5.20 14.53 -9.61
C SER A 26 -4.36 15.17 -8.50
N GLN A 27 -4.60 14.76 -7.24
CA GLN A 27 -3.86 15.22 -6.07
C GLN A 27 -2.78 14.22 -5.62
N SER A 28 -2.53 13.17 -6.41
CA SER A 28 -1.55 12.13 -6.08
C SER A 28 -0.30 12.25 -6.96
N GLU A 29 0.78 12.81 -6.42
CA GLU A 29 2.08 12.93 -7.09
C GLU A 29 2.60 11.59 -7.62
N LEU A 30 2.34 10.49 -6.89
CA LEU A 30 2.72 9.13 -7.31
C LEU A 30 2.06 8.72 -8.63
N ILE A 31 0.82 9.16 -8.87
CA ILE A 31 0.06 8.86 -10.09
C ILE A 31 0.40 9.87 -11.18
N THR A 32 0.44 11.16 -10.85
CA THR A 32 0.57 12.25 -11.84
C THR A 32 2.00 12.52 -12.29
N GLU A 33 2.98 12.38 -11.39
CA GLU A 33 4.36 12.80 -11.63
C GLU A 33 5.33 11.61 -11.67
N CYS A 34 5.16 10.61 -10.80
CA CYS A 34 6.08 9.47 -10.72
C CYS A 34 5.81 8.36 -11.76
N GLY A 35 4.71 8.45 -12.51
CA GLY A 35 4.38 7.46 -13.55
C GLY A 35 3.92 6.10 -13.04
N PHE A 36 3.57 5.97 -11.75
CA PHE A 36 3.15 4.69 -11.16
C PHE A 36 1.70 4.28 -11.50
N GLY A 37 1.02 5.03 -12.37
CA GLY A 37 -0.35 4.75 -12.81
C GLY A 37 -0.64 3.28 -13.16
N PRO A 38 0.19 2.57 -13.96
CA PRO A 38 -0.02 1.16 -14.27
C PRO A 38 -0.07 0.24 -13.04
N ALA A 39 0.82 0.45 -12.07
CA ALA A 39 0.84 -0.32 -10.82
C ALA A 39 -0.45 -0.10 -10.01
N TYR A 40 -0.91 1.16 -9.92
CA TYR A 40 -2.17 1.49 -9.26
C TYR A 40 -3.39 0.92 -10.00
N ILE A 41 -3.39 0.89 -11.34
CA ILE A 41 -4.44 0.23 -12.11
C ILE A 41 -4.48 -1.26 -11.77
N TRP A 42 -3.34 -1.95 -11.78
CA TRP A 42 -3.28 -3.36 -11.38
C TRP A 42 -3.80 -3.57 -9.95
N LEU A 43 -3.39 -2.72 -8.99
CA LEU A 43 -3.84 -2.80 -7.61
C LEU A 43 -5.36 -2.63 -7.50
N THR A 44 -5.97 -1.69 -8.23
CA THR A 44 -7.43 -1.51 -8.21
C THR A 44 -8.16 -2.73 -8.78
N GLN A 45 -7.58 -3.45 -9.75
CA GLN A 45 -8.14 -4.70 -10.25
C GLN A 45 -8.07 -5.80 -9.17
N GLN A 46 -6.96 -5.89 -8.45
CA GLN A 46 -6.80 -6.83 -7.33
C GLN A 46 -7.77 -6.51 -6.18
N MET A 47 -7.96 -5.24 -5.86
CA MET A 47 -8.97 -4.82 -4.88
C MET A 47 -10.37 -5.19 -5.32
N LYS A 48 -10.75 -4.95 -6.58
CA LYS A 48 -12.06 -5.37 -7.11
C LYS A 48 -12.29 -6.86 -6.98
N ALA A 49 -11.27 -7.67 -7.24
CA ALA A 49 -11.33 -9.12 -7.16
C ALA A 49 -11.43 -9.64 -5.70
N ARG A 50 -10.79 -8.96 -4.74
CA ARG A 50 -10.61 -9.47 -3.37
C ARG A 50 -11.55 -8.84 -2.33
N ILE A 51 -11.85 -7.55 -2.46
CA ILE A 51 -12.69 -6.78 -1.51
C ILE A 51 -13.94 -6.17 -2.17
N GLY A 52 -14.17 -6.47 -3.45
CA GLY A 52 -15.35 -6.05 -4.20
C GLY A 52 -15.20 -4.70 -4.90
N SER A 53 -16.23 -4.37 -5.69
CA SER A 53 -16.26 -3.15 -6.49
C SER A 53 -16.19 -1.87 -5.63
N PRO A 54 -15.50 -0.83 -6.11
CA PRO A 54 -15.51 0.46 -5.44
C PRO A 54 -16.93 1.06 -5.39
N PRO A 55 -17.27 1.84 -4.36
CA PRO A 55 -18.43 2.71 -4.35
C PRO A 55 -18.42 3.70 -5.53
N GLU A 56 -19.58 4.25 -5.85
CA GLU A 56 -19.71 5.25 -6.91
C GLU A 56 -18.84 6.49 -6.59
N GLY A 57 -17.94 6.84 -7.51
CA GLY A 57 -16.99 7.94 -7.35
C GLY A 57 -15.60 7.54 -6.83
N ALA A 58 -15.41 6.31 -6.33
CA ALA A 58 -14.09 5.80 -5.97
C ALA A 58 -13.40 5.14 -7.17
N THR A 59 -12.19 5.60 -7.49
CA THR A 59 -11.37 5.03 -8.57
C THR A 59 -10.06 4.44 -8.05
N TYR A 60 -9.46 5.07 -7.03
CA TYR A 60 -8.19 4.68 -6.42
C TYR A 60 -8.34 4.49 -4.90
N PRO A 61 -7.47 3.69 -4.28
CA PRO A 61 -7.52 3.44 -2.85
C PRO A 61 -6.99 4.60 -2.00
N PHE A 62 -7.45 4.64 -0.76
CA PHE A 62 -6.68 5.21 0.34
C PHE A 62 -5.68 4.20 0.88
N TRP A 63 -4.55 4.71 1.37
CA TRP A 63 -3.52 3.93 2.04
C TRP A 63 -3.58 4.11 3.55
N ALA A 64 -3.25 3.05 4.26
CA ALA A 64 -3.05 3.04 5.70
C ALA A 64 -1.98 2.01 6.08
N TRP A 65 -1.45 2.15 7.28
CA TRP A 65 -0.59 1.17 7.91
C TRP A 65 -1.42 0.17 8.71
N HIS A 66 -1.08 -1.10 8.61
CA HIS A 66 -1.62 -2.18 9.46
C HIS A 66 -0.56 -2.69 10.44
N THR A 67 0.66 -2.99 9.98
CA THR A 67 1.75 -3.49 10.81
C THR A 67 3.02 -2.74 10.51
N ILE A 68 3.77 -2.35 11.55
CA ILE A 68 5.08 -1.71 11.43
C ILE A 68 6.03 -2.38 12.41
N GLU A 69 7.18 -2.87 11.93
CA GLU A 69 8.15 -3.63 12.71
C GLU A 69 7.48 -4.76 13.52
N TRP A 70 6.73 -5.62 12.82
CA TRP A 70 6.08 -6.82 13.38
C TRP A 70 4.95 -6.55 14.39
N LYS A 71 4.61 -5.28 14.62
CA LYS A 71 3.62 -4.88 15.62
C LYS A 71 2.43 -4.22 14.96
N HIS A 72 1.28 -4.87 15.09
CA HIS A 72 -0.02 -4.27 14.80
C HIS A 72 -0.39 -3.31 15.93
N GLN A 73 0.15 -2.09 15.87
CA GLN A 73 -0.09 -1.08 16.88
C GLN A 73 -0.02 0.32 16.28
N LYS A 74 -0.52 1.27 17.06
CA LYS A 74 -0.48 2.69 16.76
C LYS A 74 0.93 3.13 16.33
N PRO A 75 1.11 3.74 15.15
CA PRO A 75 2.42 4.16 14.67
C PRO A 75 3.04 5.20 15.59
N ASP A 76 4.33 5.06 15.87
CA ASP A 76 5.13 6.12 16.47
C ASP A 76 5.54 7.11 15.39
N LEU A 77 4.89 8.28 15.38
CA LEU A 77 5.06 9.32 14.35
C LEU A 77 6.43 10.02 14.43
N ARG A 78 7.28 9.67 15.41
CA ARG A 78 8.65 10.20 15.55
C ARG A 78 9.68 9.40 14.75
N ARG A 79 9.29 8.25 14.20
CA ARG A 79 10.19 7.39 13.44
C ARG A 79 10.60 8.03 12.10
N THR A 80 11.69 7.53 11.53
CA THR A 80 12.29 8.05 10.30
C THR A 80 11.38 7.94 9.08
N GLU A 81 10.58 6.88 9.00
CA GLU A 81 9.65 6.59 7.90
C GLU A 81 8.57 7.68 7.76
N PHE A 82 8.24 8.39 8.85
CA PHE A 82 7.25 9.47 8.86
C PHE A 82 7.85 10.87 8.69
N ARG A 83 9.17 10.98 8.46
CA ARG A 83 9.83 12.29 8.24
C ARG A 83 9.58 12.87 6.85
N ALA A 84 9.16 12.04 5.90
CA ALA A 84 8.84 12.48 4.55
C ALA A 84 7.53 13.29 4.47
N TYR A 85 6.72 13.33 5.53
CA TYR A 85 5.54 14.18 5.55
C TYR A 85 5.93 15.63 5.86
N GLY A 86 5.42 16.58 5.08
CA GLY A 86 5.59 18.01 5.30
C GLY A 86 4.33 18.68 5.85
N GLY A 87 4.52 19.73 6.66
CA GLY A 87 3.41 20.57 7.13
C GLY A 87 2.50 19.89 8.15
N ASN A 88 1.25 20.37 8.26
CA ASN A 88 0.30 19.84 9.24
C ASN A 88 -0.36 18.56 8.74
N GLN A 89 -0.19 17.51 9.52
CA GLN A 89 -0.63 16.16 9.19
C GLN A 89 -1.48 15.59 10.32
N VAL A 90 -2.33 14.63 9.95
CA VAL A 90 -3.10 13.84 10.90
C VAL A 90 -2.87 12.36 10.69
N CYS A 91 -2.71 11.63 11.79
CA CYS A 91 -2.80 10.19 11.81
C CYS A 91 -4.20 9.82 12.29
N LEU A 92 -5.00 9.33 11.35
CA LEU A 92 -6.35 8.81 11.57
C LEU A 92 -6.24 7.34 11.97
N GLU A 93 -6.75 7.02 13.14
CA GLU A 93 -6.96 5.65 13.57
C GLU A 93 -8.36 5.22 13.14
N LEU A 94 -8.43 4.21 12.28
CA LEU A 94 -9.64 3.78 11.60
C LEU A 94 -10.04 2.37 12.04
N GLU A 95 -11.33 2.13 12.24
CA GLU A 95 -11.90 0.79 12.40
C GLU A 95 -12.74 0.47 11.16
N ILE A 96 -12.20 -0.40 10.29
CA ILE A 96 -12.82 -0.79 9.02
C ILE A 96 -13.08 -2.30 9.02
N PRO A 97 -14.24 -2.79 8.53
CA PRO A 97 -14.46 -4.23 8.38
C PRO A 97 -13.36 -4.91 7.56
N ASP A 98 -12.93 -6.08 8.01
CA ASP A 98 -11.78 -6.79 7.44
C ASP A 98 -11.98 -7.11 5.95
N ASN A 99 -13.22 -7.36 5.54
CA ASN A 99 -13.60 -7.63 4.14
C ASN A 99 -13.59 -6.38 3.23
N MET A 100 -13.35 -5.18 3.78
CA MET A 100 -13.24 -3.93 3.03
C MET A 100 -11.78 -3.44 2.93
N VAL A 101 -10.82 -4.22 3.46
CA VAL A 101 -9.40 -3.85 3.49
C VAL A 101 -8.59 -4.92 2.77
N LEU A 102 -7.75 -4.48 1.82
CA LEU A 102 -6.75 -5.34 1.20
C LEU A 102 -5.38 -5.05 1.81
N LEU A 103 -4.83 -6.05 2.49
CA LEU A 103 -3.49 -6.00 3.07
C LEU A 103 -2.43 -6.42 2.05
N SER A 104 -1.30 -5.72 2.04
CA SER A 104 -0.15 -6.06 1.21
C SER A 104 1.16 -5.77 1.92
N ASN A 105 2.21 -6.48 1.53
CA ASN A 105 3.58 -6.25 1.97
C ASN A 105 4.07 -4.91 1.37
N GLU A 106 4.48 -3.98 2.24
CA GLU A 106 4.89 -2.64 1.82
C GLU A 106 6.27 -2.65 1.14
N ASP A 107 7.23 -3.41 1.65
CA ASP A 107 8.55 -3.55 1.03
C ASP A 107 8.44 -4.14 -0.39
N MET A 108 7.60 -5.17 -0.56
CA MET A 108 7.45 -5.87 -1.85
C MET A 108 6.58 -5.11 -2.86
N TRP A 109 5.81 -4.12 -2.43
CA TRP A 109 5.07 -3.24 -3.33
C TRP A 109 6.00 -2.49 -4.30
N HIS A 110 7.22 -2.20 -3.88
CA HIS A 110 8.24 -1.59 -4.74
C HIS A 110 8.57 -2.44 -5.99
N ILE A 111 8.42 -3.77 -5.94
CA ILE A 111 8.60 -4.62 -7.13
C ILE A 111 7.52 -4.30 -8.18
N VAL A 112 6.28 -4.11 -7.74
CA VAL A 112 5.15 -3.78 -8.63
C VAL A 112 5.30 -2.37 -9.18
N LEU A 113 5.71 -1.40 -8.34
CA LEU A 113 5.95 -0.02 -8.77
C LEU A 113 7.02 0.06 -9.87
N ASN A 114 8.04 -0.78 -9.81
CA ASN A 114 9.15 -0.82 -10.77
C ASN A 114 8.92 -1.78 -11.95
N ASP A 115 7.71 -2.32 -12.10
CA ASP A 115 7.36 -3.29 -13.16
C ASP A 115 8.28 -4.53 -13.19
N GLY A 116 8.79 -4.94 -12.01
CA GLY A 116 9.77 -6.01 -11.83
C GLY A 116 9.15 -7.40 -11.67
N TYR A 117 9.94 -8.45 -11.86
CA TYR A 117 9.53 -9.83 -11.61
C TYR A 117 9.74 -10.20 -10.13
N TYR A 118 8.71 -10.77 -9.48
CA TYR A 118 8.81 -11.24 -8.11
C TYR A 118 9.11 -12.75 -8.09
N GLY A 119 10.40 -13.09 -8.12
CA GLY A 119 10.91 -14.46 -8.06
C GLY A 119 10.62 -15.19 -6.74
N ASP A 120 10.91 -16.49 -6.71
CA ASP A 120 10.87 -17.33 -5.50
C ASP A 120 12.27 -17.62 -4.93
N CYS A 121 13.29 -16.96 -5.49
CA CYS A 121 14.68 -17.17 -5.12
C CYS A 121 14.97 -16.83 -3.65
N SER A 122 15.73 -17.69 -2.99
CA SER A 122 16.16 -17.55 -1.60
C SER A 122 17.68 -17.37 -1.44
N ASN A 123 18.40 -17.32 -2.57
CA ASN A 123 19.84 -17.09 -2.64
C ASN A 123 20.24 -16.61 -4.05
N ASP A 124 21.45 -16.04 -4.17
CA ASP A 124 21.95 -15.46 -5.42
C ASP A 124 21.95 -16.47 -6.58
N ARG A 125 22.28 -17.73 -6.31
CA ARG A 125 22.33 -18.77 -7.35
C ARG A 125 20.93 -19.10 -7.89
N GLU A 126 19.92 -19.16 -7.02
CA GLU A 126 18.53 -19.34 -7.43
C GLU A 126 18.03 -18.15 -8.23
N MET A 127 18.37 -16.93 -7.81
CA MET A 127 18.03 -15.70 -8.55
C MET A 127 18.60 -15.77 -9.96
N GLU A 128 19.89 -16.05 -10.13
CA GLU A 128 20.53 -16.15 -11.45
C GLU A 128 19.92 -17.24 -12.36
N ILE A 129 19.38 -18.30 -11.77
CA ILE A 129 18.69 -19.37 -12.52
C ILE A 129 17.29 -18.89 -12.92
N GLU A 130 16.55 -18.28 -12.01
CA GLU A 130 15.22 -17.74 -12.26
C GLU A 130 15.24 -16.59 -13.26
N ASP A 131 16.20 -15.67 -13.16
CA ASP A 131 16.35 -14.55 -14.09
C ASP A 131 16.61 -15.05 -15.51
N ARG A 132 17.57 -15.98 -15.68
CA ARG A 132 17.82 -16.59 -16.99
C ARG A 132 16.62 -17.33 -17.54
N TRP A 133 15.87 -18.02 -16.68
CA TRP A 133 14.63 -18.68 -17.07
C TRP A 133 13.59 -17.65 -17.51
N PHE A 134 13.37 -16.59 -16.74
CA PHE A 134 12.41 -15.53 -17.02
C PHE A 134 12.75 -14.82 -18.33
N GLU A 135 14.01 -14.43 -18.54
CA GLU A 135 14.51 -13.83 -19.77
C GLU A 135 14.36 -14.74 -20.99
N SER A 136 14.43 -16.07 -20.80
CA SER A 136 14.24 -17.04 -21.89
C SER A 136 12.78 -17.20 -22.33
N LEU A 137 11.81 -16.72 -21.55
CA LEU A 137 10.40 -16.82 -21.89
C LEU A 137 10.02 -15.86 -23.03
N PRO A 138 9.06 -16.22 -23.90
CA PRO A 138 8.45 -15.28 -24.84
C PRO A 138 7.82 -14.07 -24.11
N PRO A 139 7.78 -12.88 -24.73
CA PRO A 139 7.30 -11.65 -24.08
C PRO A 139 5.90 -11.76 -23.43
N ASP A 140 4.93 -12.37 -24.12
CA ASP A 140 3.59 -12.55 -23.57
C ASP A 140 3.58 -13.43 -22.31
N LYS A 141 4.47 -14.44 -22.26
CA LYS A 141 4.62 -15.30 -21.08
C LYS A 141 5.33 -14.58 -19.95
N GLN A 142 6.34 -13.75 -20.25
CA GLN A 142 7.00 -12.91 -19.24
C GLN A 142 5.99 -12.01 -18.54
N ILE A 143 5.13 -11.32 -19.31
CA ILE A 143 4.08 -10.46 -18.75
C ILE A 143 3.14 -11.26 -17.85
N ALA A 144 2.62 -12.40 -18.34
CA ALA A 144 1.68 -13.22 -17.58
C ALA A 144 2.29 -13.77 -16.28
N VAL A 145 3.54 -14.27 -16.33
CA VAL A 145 4.26 -14.78 -15.16
C VAL A 145 4.55 -13.65 -14.17
N LYS A 146 4.99 -12.49 -14.66
CA LYS A 146 5.29 -11.32 -13.85
C LYS A 146 4.06 -10.80 -13.11
N VAL A 147 2.97 -10.52 -13.84
CA VAL A 147 1.73 -9.99 -13.24
C VAL A 147 1.16 -10.99 -12.21
N LYS A 148 1.27 -12.29 -12.47
CA LYS A 148 0.89 -13.33 -11.50
C LYS A 148 1.79 -13.33 -10.28
N SER A 149 3.09 -13.10 -10.46
CA SER A 149 4.06 -13.05 -9.36
C SER A 149 3.79 -11.91 -8.38
N TRP A 150 3.24 -10.79 -8.85
CA TRP A 150 2.88 -9.65 -8.00
C TRP A 150 1.81 -9.98 -6.96
N GLU A 151 0.94 -10.97 -7.19
CA GLU A 151 -0.06 -11.37 -6.20
C GLU A 151 0.55 -11.90 -4.90
N LYS A 152 1.84 -12.28 -4.92
CA LYS A 152 2.60 -12.67 -3.72
C LYS A 152 2.65 -11.56 -2.67
N ILE A 153 2.58 -10.28 -3.05
CA ILE A 153 2.58 -9.17 -2.08
C ILE A 153 1.41 -9.25 -1.09
N PHE A 154 0.31 -9.91 -1.45
CA PHE A 154 -0.86 -10.06 -0.58
C PHE A 154 -0.70 -11.22 0.43
N ASN A 155 0.33 -12.05 0.27
CA ASN A 155 0.68 -13.11 1.22
C ASN A 155 1.46 -12.52 2.40
N VAL A 156 0.79 -11.66 3.17
CA VAL A 156 1.41 -10.96 4.27
C VAL A 156 1.67 -11.84 5.47
N SER A 157 1.04 -13.01 5.58
CA SER A 157 1.16 -13.98 6.68
C SER A 157 1.35 -15.42 6.17
N PRO A 158 1.93 -16.36 6.94
CA PRO A 158 2.55 -16.20 8.27
C PRO A 158 3.87 -15.40 8.24
N PRO A 159 4.46 -15.03 9.41
CA PRO A 159 5.72 -14.31 9.46
C PRO A 159 6.83 -15.07 8.73
N LEU A 160 7.60 -14.37 7.92
CA LEU A 160 8.87 -14.86 7.35
C LEU A 160 9.88 -13.73 7.45
N ASP A 161 11.05 -14.00 7.98
CA ASP A 161 12.16 -13.06 7.96
C ASP A 161 13.41 -13.75 7.44
N ASN A 162 13.82 -13.40 6.23
CA ASN A 162 15.07 -13.85 5.64
C ASN A 162 15.77 -12.67 4.94
N THR A 163 16.94 -12.90 4.34
CA THR A 163 17.72 -11.85 3.68
C THR A 163 17.06 -11.25 2.44
N TRP A 164 16.00 -11.88 1.92
CA TRP A 164 15.33 -11.56 0.68
C TRP A 164 13.93 -10.98 0.87
N GLU A 165 13.26 -11.37 1.95
CA GLU A 165 11.88 -11.02 2.22
C GLU A 165 11.60 -10.98 3.73
N SER A 166 10.96 -9.91 4.17
CA SER A 166 10.34 -9.82 5.49
C SER A 166 8.81 -9.73 5.35
N ARG A 167 8.10 -10.86 5.50
CA ARG A 167 6.63 -10.94 5.56
C ARG A 167 6.16 -10.65 6.98
N GLU A 168 5.05 -9.93 7.14
CA GLU A 168 4.51 -9.38 8.41
C GLU A 168 5.31 -8.23 9.06
N LYS A 169 6.50 -7.87 8.56
CA LYS A 169 7.28 -6.77 9.14
C LYS A 169 6.62 -5.41 8.90
N TYR A 170 6.36 -5.09 7.63
CA TYR A 170 5.71 -3.88 7.18
C TYR A 170 4.49 -4.23 6.31
N VAL A 171 3.30 -4.05 6.89
CA VAL A 171 2.04 -4.35 6.23
C VAL A 171 1.29 -3.04 6.05
N GLN A 172 1.01 -2.73 4.79
CA GLN A 172 0.13 -1.64 4.40
C GLN A 172 -1.26 -2.19 4.06
N ALA A 173 -2.23 -1.29 4.09
CA ALA A 173 -3.64 -1.56 3.92
C ALA A 173 -4.21 -0.59 2.89
N THR A 174 -5.04 -1.11 1.99
CA THR A 174 -5.78 -0.33 1.01
C THR A 174 -7.27 -0.54 1.13
N PHE A 175 -8.03 0.54 0.95
CA PHE A 175 -9.48 0.55 1.06
C PHE A 175 -10.06 1.66 0.17
N TRP A 176 -11.33 1.53 -0.23
CA TRP A 176 -11.91 2.37 -1.29
C TRP A 176 -12.28 3.80 -0.86
N GLU A 177 -12.78 3.97 0.36
CA GLU A 177 -13.36 5.25 0.81
C GLU A 177 -13.00 5.54 2.26
N LEU A 178 -12.76 6.82 2.57
CA LEU A 178 -12.50 7.28 3.92
C LEU A 178 -13.79 7.80 4.53
N ARG A 179 -14.30 7.14 5.57
CA ARG A 179 -15.57 7.50 6.23
C ARG A 179 -15.31 8.03 7.64
N LEU A 180 -15.98 9.11 8.00
CA LEU A 180 -15.81 9.77 9.29
C LEU A 180 -16.28 8.87 10.46
N ASP A 181 -17.32 8.06 10.25
CA ASP A 181 -17.85 7.13 11.26
C ASP A 181 -16.90 5.96 11.57
N GLN A 182 -15.94 5.69 10.69
CA GLN A 182 -14.86 4.71 10.92
C GLN A 182 -13.67 5.32 11.67
N VAL A 183 -13.62 6.63 11.89
CA VAL A 183 -12.53 7.29 12.61
C VAL A 183 -12.70 7.11 14.10
N ALA A 184 -11.84 6.29 14.71
CA ALA A 184 -11.84 6.03 16.15
C ALA A 184 -11.01 7.06 16.95
N ALA A 185 -9.91 7.56 16.37
CA ALA A 185 -9.08 8.58 16.99
C ALA A 185 -8.30 9.40 15.96
N VAL A 186 -7.88 10.60 16.35
CA VAL A 186 -7.07 11.50 15.50
C VAL A 186 -5.90 12.04 16.29
N ARG A 187 -4.70 11.97 15.72
CA ARG A 187 -3.50 12.63 16.24
C ARG A 187 -2.98 13.62 15.23
N ARG A 188 -2.82 14.87 15.66
CA ARG A 188 -2.18 15.91 14.86
C ARG A 188 -0.67 15.87 15.09
N PHE A 189 0.10 16.03 14.03
CA PHE A 189 1.54 16.19 14.12
C PHE A 189 2.02 17.12 13.00
N HIS A 190 3.17 17.74 13.22
CA HIS A 190 3.79 18.59 12.21
C HIS A 190 4.96 17.83 11.59
N GLY A 191 4.79 17.50 10.32
CA GLY A 191 5.79 16.85 9.50
C GLY A 191 6.92 17.81 9.18
N ARG A 192 8.16 17.38 9.41
CA ARG A 192 9.37 18.14 9.06
C ARG A 192 9.94 17.52 7.79
N LEU A 193 9.38 17.90 6.64
CA LEU A 193 9.97 17.55 5.36
C LEU A 193 11.39 18.14 5.36
N ASN A 194 12.40 17.29 5.52
CA ASN A 194 13.77 17.71 5.33
C ASN A 194 13.93 17.90 3.83
N ALA A 195 13.95 19.17 3.40
CA ALA A 195 14.40 19.57 2.07
C ALA A 195 15.89 19.26 1.89
#